data_AF-A0A2M7P6B0-F1
#
_entry.id   AF-A0A2M7P6B0-F1
#
_cell.length_a   1.000
_cell.length_b   1.000
_cell.length_c   1.000
_cell.angle_alpha   90.00
_cell.angle_beta   90.00
_cell.angle_gamma   90.00
#
_symmetry.space_group_name_H-M   'P 1'
#
loop_
_entity.id
_entity.type
_entity.pdbx_description
1 polymer ?
#
loop_
_entity_poly.entity_id
_entity_poly.type
_entity_poly.pdbx_seq_one_letter_code
_entity_poly.pdbx_strand_id
1 'polypeptide(L)'
;MPDRHTLTLAGKCAKGDIITVRNADSGVVLGRTSRAASSTSWTLRIARLSTAPCRVRAEAGGESAEKAVSNAPEACLSPPVEPPTTPPPPTAGSGSYQVLAFNDLGMHCYDRDFSVLSLLPPFNVIHAQVVKKGGEPDLLNDSQVSVSYAAVTDQQGSRTTTSVGKTNFWDNIYGLFGVTRAVDVGILGAKMPGAANTPQPMGAYDPQKGWFTAAGIPITAIDDQGQTNDYPMMRITAKDKTTGTVLDSTDIVLPVSAEMHCSDCHASGGVAANSQ
;
A
#
# COMPACT_ATOMS: atom_id res chain seq x y z
N MET A 1 -21.32 -7.19 7.85
CA MET A 1 -21.22 -8.63 8.23
C MET A 1 -19.85 -9.09 7.78
N PRO A 2 -18.98 -9.70 8.61
CA PRO A 2 -17.70 -10.18 8.11
C PRO A 2 -17.94 -11.27 7.07
N ASP A 3 -17.29 -11.17 5.91
CA ASP A 3 -17.38 -12.17 4.85
C ASP A 3 -16.99 -13.54 5.41
N ARG A 4 -17.91 -14.51 5.26
CA ARG A 4 -17.72 -15.87 5.76
C ARG A 4 -17.37 -16.77 4.60
N HIS A 5 -16.09 -17.06 4.45
CA HIS A 5 -15.63 -17.93 3.37
C HIS A 5 -15.94 -19.40 3.64
N THR A 6 -16.15 -20.17 2.57
CA THR A 6 -16.31 -21.62 2.60
C THR A 6 -15.20 -22.26 1.79
N LEU A 7 -14.51 -23.23 2.38
CA LEU A 7 -13.46 -24.00 1.73
C LEU A 7 -13.91 -25.45 1.61
N THR A 8 -13.81 -26.01 0.41
CA THR A 8 -14.10 -27.42 0.13
C THR A 8 -12.83 -28.10 -0.36
N LEU A 9 -12.46 -29.19 0.28
CA LEU A 9 -11.29 -30.00 -0.06
C LEU A 9 -11.70 -31.44 -0.32
N ALA A 10 -11.01 -32.07 -1.26
CA ALA A 10 -11.12 -33.50 -1.53
C ALA A 10 -9.74 -34.08 -1.84
N GLY A 11 -9.53 -35.35 -1.53
CA GLY A 11 -8.23 -35.99 -1.68
C GLY A 11 -8.28 -37.51 -1.53
N LYS A 12 -7.13 -38.15 -1.43
CA LYS A 12 -7.03 -39.58 -1.09
C LYS A 12 -6.02 -39.78 0.04
N CYS A 13 -6.25 -40.77 0.91
CA CYS A 13 -5.34 -41.16 1.99
C CYS A 13 -5.51 -42.64 2.34
N ALA A 14 -4.63 -43.18 3.18
CA ALA A 14 -4.76 -44.54 3.69
C ALA A 14 -6.02 -44.70 4.57
N LYS A 15 -6.47 -45.95 4.70
CA LYS A 15 -7.67 -46.29 5.47
C LYS A 15 -7.41 -46.10 6.96
N GLY A 16 -8.33 -45.43 7.67
CA GLY A 16 -8.27 -45.26 9.12
C GLY A 16 -7.52 -44.03 9.62
N ASP A 17 -6.86 -43.28 8.73
CA ASP A 17 -6.15 -42.06 9.12
C ASP A 17 -7.09 -40.89 9.43
N ILE A 18 -6.63 -40.01 10.33
CA ILE A 18 -7.21 -38.69 10.55
C ILE A 18 -6.49 -37.71 9.66
N ILE A 19 -7.24 -37.03 8.79
CA ILE A 19 -6.74 -35.96 7.94
C ILE A 19 -6.83 -34.65 8.72
N THR A 20 -5.70 -34.00 8.95
CA THR A 20 -5.64 -32.64 9.47
C THR A 20 -5.38 -31.67 8.31
N VAL A 21 -6.27 -30.70 8.13
CA VAL A 21 -6.11 -29.63 7.14
C VAL A 21 -5.68 -28.35 7.83
N ARG A 22 -4.58 -27.77 7.34
CA ARG A 22 -3.98 -26.53 7.85
C ARG A 22 -3.91 -25.48 6.75
N ASN A 23 -3.84 -24.21 7.17
CA ASN A 23 -3.28 -23.17 6.34
C ASN A 23 -1.78 -23.49 6.18
N ALA A 24 -1.32 -23.61 4.93
CA ALA A 24 0.06 -24.02 4.66
C ALA A 24 1.08 -22.96 5.10
N ASP A 25 0.68 -21.68 5.07
CA ASP A 25 1.54 -20.54 5.38
C ASP A 25 1.62 -20.27 6.89
N SER A 26 0.48 -20.27 7.59
CA SER A 26 0.45 -20.00 9.05
C SER A 26 0.53 -21.24 9.93
N GLY A 27 0.36 -22.43 9.37
CA GLY A 27 0.30 -23.69 10.12
C GLY A 27 -0.98 -23.89 10.96
N VAL A 28 -1.88 -22.91 10.99
CA VAL A 28 -3.14 -22.96 11.74
C VAL A 28 -4.01 -24.10 11.22
N VAL A 29 -4.58 -24.89 12.15
CA VAL A 29 -5.51 -25.96 11.80
C VAL A 29 -6.85 -25.36 11.40
N LEU A 30 -7.29 -25.65 10.17
CA LEU A 30 -8.55 -25.18 9.62
C LEU A 30 -9.68 -26.19 9.83
N GLY A 31 -9.35 -27.48 9.87
CA GLY A 31 -10.32 -28.53 10.10
C GLY A 31 -9.69 -29.91 10.16
N ARG A 32 -10.46 -30.88 10.65
CA ARG A 32 -10.08 -32.29 10.67
C ARG A 32 -11.22 -33.13 10.14
N THR A 33 -10.88 -34.23 9.48
CA THR A 33 -11.84 -35.26 9.11
C THR A 33 -11.23 -36.63 9.31
N SER A 34 -12.00 -37.55 9.86
CA SER A 34 -11.63 -38.96 10.01
C SER A 34 -12.46 -39.79 9.04
N ARG A 35 -11.92 -40.89 8.54
CA ARG A 35 -12.63 -41.76 7.59
C ARG A 35 -13.11 -43.06 8.21
N ALA A 36 -14.18 -43.57 7.62
CA ALA A 36 -14.56 -44.97 7.73
C ALA A 36 -13.51 -45.87 7.07
N ALA A 37 -13.24 -47.04 7.67
CA ALA A 37 -12.18 -47.97 7.27
C ALA A 37 -12.29 -48.52 5.83
N SER A 38 -13.38 -48.28 5.11
CA SER A 38 -13.67 -48.86 3.79
C SER A 38 -13.29 -47.99 2.59
N SER A 39 -12.97 -46.69 2.74
CA SER A 39 -12.77 -45.77 1.61
C SER A 39 -11.49 -44.94 1.70
N THR A 40 -10.78 -44.82 0.57
CA THR A 40 -9.54 -44.04 0.44
C THR A 40 -9.75 -42.58 0.01
N SER A 41 -10.95 -42.16 -0.40
CA SER A 41 -11.18 -40.87 -1.11
C SER A 41 -11.91 -39.79 -0.31
N TRP A 42 -11.15 -38.91 0.34
CA TRP A 42 -11.42 -37.65 1.05
C TRP A 42 -12.47 -36.62 0.64
N THR A 43 -13.31 -36.08 1.56
CA THR A 43 -13.94 -34.75 1.39
C THR A 43 -14.07 -34.04 2.74
N LEU A 44 -13.79 -32.74 2.79
CA LEU A 44 -13.98 -31.87 3.95
C LEU A 44 -14.52 -30.52 3.49
N ARG A 45 -15.56 -30.03 4.16
CA ARG A 45 -16.09 -28.67 3.97
C ARG A 45 -15.90 -27.89 5.26
N ILE A 46 -15.20 -26.76 5.18
CA ILE A 46 -14.94 -25.85 6.29
C ILE A 46 -15.68 -24.56 5.99
N ALA A 47 -16.62 -24.19 6.85
CA ALA A 47 -17.42 -22.98 6.70
C ALA A 47 -17.01 -21.93 7.72
N ARG A 48 -17.34 -20.66 7.43
CA ARG A 48 -17.11 -19.50 8.33
C ARG A 48 -15.65 -19.22 8.63
N LEU A 49 -14.78 -19.41 7.63
CA LEU A 49 -13.41 -18.94 7.73
C LEU A 49 -13.39 -17.41 7.74
N SER A 50 -12.71 -16.82 8.72
CA SER A 50 -12.51 -15.38 8.83
C SER A 50 -11.69 -14.82 7.67
N THR A 51 -10.81 -15.63 7.09
CA THR A 51 -9.99 -15.32 5.92
C THR A 51 -9.82 -16.56 5.07
N ALA A 52 -9.94 -16.44 3.75
CA ALA A 52 -9.63 -17.54 2.83
C ALA A 52 -8.10 -17.74 2.72
N PRO A 53 -7.56 -18.95 3.00
CA PRO A 53 -6.12 -19.21 2.91
C PRO A 53 -5.65 -19.26 1.44
N CYS A 54 -4.40 -18.86 1.20
CA CYS A 54 -3.78 -18.93 -0.13
C CYS A 54 -3.46 -20.38 -0.54
N ARG A 55 -2.96 -21.16 0.43
CA ARG A 55 -2.56 -22.55 0.24
C ARG A 55 -2.96 -23.37 1.47
N VAL A 56 -3.31 -24.62 1.23
CA VAL A 56 -3.72 -25.55 2.27
C VAL A 56 -2.83 -26.77 2.27
N ARG A 57 -2.50 -27.27 3.46
CA ARG A 57 -1.75 -28.51 3.66
C ARG A 57 -2.67 -29.53 4.32
N ALA A 58 -2.79 -30.71 3.70
CA ALA A 58 -3.47 -31.87 4.28
C ALA A 58 -2.43 -32.86 4.78
N GLU A 59 -2.53 -33.28 6.04
CA GLU A 59 -1.59 -34.17 6.72
C GLU A 59 -2.33 -35.42 7.21
N ALA A 60 -1.79 -36.61 6.92
CA ALA A 60 -2.31 -37.90 7.37
C ALA A 60 -1.18 -38.94 7.42
N GLY A 61 -1.11 -39.76 8.47
CA GLY A 61 -0.18 -40.90 8.51
C GLY A 61 1.32 -40.56 8.40
N GLY A 62 1.73 -39.31 8.67
CA GLY A 62 3.09 -38.82 8.46
C GLY A 62 3.38 -38.28 7.05
N GLU A 63 2.42 -38.39 6.13
CA GLU A 63 2.47 -37.79 4.81
C GLU A 63 1.75 -36.43 4.78
N SER A 64 2.18 -35.57 3.85
CA SER A 64 1.53 -34.27 3.63
C SER A 64 1.43 -33.94 2.15
N ALA A 65 0.32 -33.33 1.76
CA ALA A 65 0.13 -32.75 0.43
C ALA A 65 -0.33 -31.30 0.55
N GLU A 66 0.27 -30.42 -0.25
CA GLU A 66 -0.11 -29.01 -0.33
C GLU A 66 -0.80 -28.70 -1.66
N LYS A 67 -1.76 -27.77 -1.64
CA LYS A 67 -2.40 -27.26 -2.85
C LYS A 67 -2.83 -25.80 -2.70
N ALA A 68 -2.63 -25.02 -3.76
CA ALA A 68 -3.15 -23.66 -3.85
C ALA A 68 -4.69 -23.69 -3.84
N VAL A 69 -5.30 -22.72 -3.14
CA VAL A 69 -6.76 -22.58 -3.09
C VAL A 69 -7.22 -21.87 -4.36
N SER A 70 -8.14 -22.50 -5.09
CA SER A 70 -8.78 -21.86 -6.26
C SER A 70 -9.67 -20.72 -5.79
N ASN A 71 -9.64 -19.59 -6.53
CA ASN A 71 -10.33 -18.34 -6.15
C ASN A 71 -9.88 -17.81 -4.77
N ALA A 72 -8.62 -18.03 -4.39
CA ALA A 72 -8.02 -17.37 -3.25
C ALA A 72 -7.96 -15.84 -3.47
N PRO A 73 -7.91 -15.03 -2.40
CA PRO A 73 -7.75 -13.58 -2.51
C PRO A 73 -6.59 -13.19 -3.43
N GLU A 74 -6.70 -12.07 -4.17
CA GLU A 74 -5.64 -11.63 -5.09
C GLU A 74 -4.28 -11.43 -4.41
N ALA A 75 -4.28 -11.13 -3.11
CA ALA A 75 -3.09 -11.09 -2.26
C ALA A 75 -2.26 -12.40 -2.29
N CYS A 76 -2.88 -13.53 -2.64
CA CYS A 76 -2.24 -14.84 -2.75
C CYS A 76 -1.54 -15.09 -4.10
N LEU A 77 -1.81 -14.26 -5.12
CA LEU A 77 -1.22 -14.39 -6.46
C LEU A 77 0.04 -13.54 -6.62
N SER A 78 0.40 -12.77 -5.60
CA SER A 78 1.63 -11.99 -5.56
C SER A 78 2.74 -12.79 -4.87
N PRO A 79 3.98 -12.80 -5.39
CA PRO A 79 5.11 -13.41 -4.69
C PRO A 79 5.30 -12.75 -3.31
N PRO A 80 5.97 -13.42 -2.35
CA PRO A 80 6.21 -12.85 -1.03
C PRO A 80 6.87 -11.49 -1.18
N VAL A 81 6.21 -10.45 -0.66
CA VAL A 81 6.83 -9.14 -0.49
C VAL A 81 8.04 -9.38 0.41
N GLU A 82 9.24 -9.24 -0.15
CA GLU A 82 10.48 -9.19 0.60
C GLU A 82 10.29 -8.20 1.76
N PRO A 83 10.74 -8.50 2.99
CA PRO A 83 10.61 -7.57 4.11
C PRO A 83 11.07 -6.18 3.66
N PRO A 84 10.31 -5.12 3.96
CA PRO A 84 10.53 -3.81 3.38
C PRO A 84 11.95 -3.38 3.72
N THR A 85 12.84 -3.47 2.73
CA THR A 85 14.19 -2.94 2.87
C THR A 85 14.02 -1.45 3.09
N THR A 86 14.57 -0.96 4.20
CA THR A 86 14.77 0.48 4.39
C THR A 86 15.51 0.98 3.16
N PRO A 87 14.96 1.93 2.40
CA PRO A 87 15.68 2.50 1.27
C PRO A 87 17.03 3.02 1.77
N PRO A 88 18.15 2.74 1.07
CA PRO A 88 19.49 3.18 1.51
C PRO A 88 19.47 4.69 1.79
N PRO A 89 20.24 5.26 2.72
CA PRO A 89 20.22 6.71 2.99
C PRO A 89 20.25 7.54 1.70
N PRO A 90 19.65 8.75 1.67
CA PRO A 90 19.65 9.55 0.45
C PRO A 90 21.09 9.70 -0.02
N THR A 91 21.35 9.28 -1.26
CA THR A 91 22.65 9.44 -1.88
C THR A 91 22.82 10.93 -2.10
N ALA A 92 23.64 11.58 -1.27
CA ALA A 92 24.16 12.90 -1.59
C ALA A 92 24.91 12.77 -2.92
N GLY A 93 24.32 13.34 -3.96
CA GLY A 93 24.76 13.17 -5.33
C GLY A 93 26.24 13.48 -5.47
N SER A 94 26.87 12.83 -6.45
CA SER A 94 28.17 13.27 -6.95
C SER A 94 28.17 14.80 -6.98
N GLY A 95 29.19 15.46 -6.43
CA GLY A 95 29.16 16.89 -6.07
C GLY A 95 28.74 17.89 -7.18
N SER A 96 28.44 17.41 -8.37
CA SER A 96 27.90 18.08 -9.56
C SER A 96 26.37 18.22 -9.63
N TYR A 97 25.55 17.49 -8.86
CA TYR A 97 24.08 17.59 -8.92
C TYR A 97 23.42 17.78 -7.55
N GLN A 98 22.24 18.40 -7.54
CA GLN A 98 21.41 18.60 -6.35
C GLN A 98 19.92 18.48 -6.72
N VAL A 99 19.16 17.68 -5.98
CA VAL A 99 17.70 17.66 -5.97
C VAL A 99 17.22 18.53 -4.82
N LEU A 100 16.35 19.49 -5.14
CA LEU A 100 15.62 20.29 -4.16
C LEU A 100 14.16 19.90 -4.28
N ALA A 101 13.56 19.41 -3.19
CA ALA A 101 12.17 18.99 -3.18
C ALA A 101 11.41 19.65 -2.04
N PHE A 102 10.14 19.96 -2.31
CA PHE A 102 9.29 20.68 -1.36
C PHE A 102 7.83 20.33 -1.58
N ASN A 103 7.04 20.56 -0.54
CA ASN A 103 5.58 20.53 -0.54
C ASN A 103 5.07 21.95 -0.31
N ASP A 104 3.96 22.32 -0.96
CA ASP A 104 3.35 23.65 -0.90
C ASP A 104 2.01 23.71 -0.14
N LEU A 105 1.56 22.60 0.45
CA LEU A 105 0.29 22.51 1.18
C LEU A 105 0.41 22.73 2.68
N GLY A 106 1.57 22.42 3.28
CA GLY A 106 1.70 22.34 4.74
C GLY A 106 1.02 21.08 5.28
N MET A 107 0.42 21.16 6.48
CA MET A 107 -0.35 20.05 7.08
C MET A 107 -1.67 19.85 6.33
N HIS A 108 -1.70 18.89 5.40
CA HIS A 108 -2.92 18.57 4.66
C HIS A 108 -3.91 17.82 5.54
N CYS A 109 -5.09 18.39 5.77
CA CYS A 109 -6.14 17.73 6.55
C CYS A 109 -6.98 16.82 5.65
N TYR A 110 -7.41 15.67 6.14
CA TYR A 110 -8.38 14.82 5.45
C TYR A 110 -9.21 14.00 6.43
N ASP A 111 -10.39 13.57 6.00
CA ASP A 111 -11.21 12.61 6.74
C ASP A 111 -10.70 11.19 6.49
N ARG A 112 -10.70 10.29 7.49
CA ARG A 112 -10.41 8.87 7.22
C ARG A 112 -11.62 8.10 6.70
N ASP A 113 -12.82 8.56 7.05
CA ASP A 113 -14.11 7.99 6.64
C ASP A 113 -14.87 8.96 5.73
N PHE A 114 -14.95 8.59 4.45
CA PHE A 114 -15.59 9.31 3.37
C PHE A 114 -17.07 8.93 3.18
N SER A 115 -17.64 8.09 4.04
CA SER A 115 -19.03 7.64 3.90
C SER A 115 -20.08 8.67 4.37
N VAL A 116 -19.65 9.66 5.15
CA VAL A 116 -20.53 10.72 5.71
C VAL A 116 -20.32 12.03 4.97
N LEU A 117 -19.08 12.52 4.97
CA LEU A 117 -18.66 13.81 4.45
C LEU A 117 -17.18 13.72 4.11
N SER A 118 -16.73 14.60 3.21
CA SER A 118 -15.32 14.82 2.92
C SER A 118 -15.06 16.31 2.91
N LEU A 119 -14.17 16.80 3.77
CA LEU A 119 -13.66 18.16 3.60
C LEU A 119 -12.65 18.22 2.45
N LEU A 120 -11.67 17.33 2.47
CA LEU A 120 -10.61 17.21 1.47
C LEU A 120 -10.32 15.72 1.22
N PRO A 121 -9.97 15.33 -0.02
CA PRO A 121 -9.51 13.97 -0.29
C PRO A 121 -8.17 13.70 0.42
N PRO A 122 -7.76 12.43 0.58
CA PRO A 122 -6.37 12.12 0.89
C PRO A 122 -5.50 12.69 -0.23
N PHE A 123 -4.54 13.55 0.13
CA PHE A 123 -3.85 14.36 -0.85
C PHE A 123 -2.50 14.85 -0.29
N ASN A 124 -1.53 14.97 -1.19
CA ASN A 124 -0.32 15.74 -0.97
C ASN A 124 0.30 16.10 -2.33
N VAL A 125 1.27 17.01 -2.33
CA VAL A 125 1.99 17.45 -3.53
C VAL A 125 3.48 17.40 -3.26
N ILE A 126 4.23 16.88 -4.22
CA ILE A 126 5.69 16.98 -4.27
C ILE A 126 6.05 17.81 -5.48
N HIS A 127 6.87 18.83 -5.27
CA HIS A 127 7.63 19.52 -6.31
C HIS A 127 9.10 19.17 -6.18
N ALA A 128 9.80 19.09 -7.32
CA ALA A 128 11.23 18.81 -7.33
C ALA A 128 11.96 19.57 -8.45
N GLN A 129 13.06 20.22 -8.09
CA GLN A 129 14.04 20.79 -9.01
C GLN A 129 15.28 19.92 -9.05
N VAL A 130 15.84 19.69 -10.23
CA VAL A 130 17.11 19.00 -10.39
C VAL A 130 18.13 19.99 -10.93
N VAL A 131 19.09 20.36 -10.10
CA VAL A 131 20.10 21.38 -10.39
C VAL A 131 21.40 20.69 -10.76
N LYS A 132 21.97 21.05 -11.91
CA LYS A 132 23.38 20.79 -12.22
C LYS A 132 24.21 21.97 -11.69
N LYS A 133 25.09 21.68 -10.74
CA LYS A 133 26.02 22.64 -10.14
C LYS A 133 27.08 23.07 -11.16
N GLY A 134 27.43 24.35 -11.14
CA GLY A 134 28.39 24.98 -12.05
C GLY A 134 28.59 26.45 -11.69
N GLY A 135 29.36 27.19 -12.50
CA GLY A 135 29.51 28.64 -12.33
C GLY A 135 28.18 29.38 -12.44
N GLU A 136 27.32 28.92 -13.36
CA GLU A 136 25.90 29.23 -13.40
C GLU A 136 25.13 27.90 -13.25
N PRO A 137 24.29 27.74 -12.21
CA PRO A 137 23.50 26.53 -12.03
C PRO A 137 22.45 26.36 -13.13
N ASP A 138 22.31 25.13 -13.63
CA ASP A 138 21.34 24.79 -14.68
C ASP A 138 20.23 23.88 -14.14
N LEU A 139 18.98 24.16 -14.50
CA LEU A 139 17.82 23.35 -14.15
C LEU A 139 17.57 22.29 -15.22
N LEU A 140 17.72 21.04 -14.84
CA LEU A 140 17.51 19.91 -15.76
C LEU A 140 16.03 19.64 -15.95
N ASN A 141 15.62 19.51 -17.21
CA ASN A 141 14.24 19.25 -17.60
C ASN A 141 13.99 17.76 -17.89
N ASP A 142 12.77 17.43 -18.32
CA ASP A 142 12.31 16.07 -18.60
C ASP A 142 12.98 15.40 -19.81
N SER A 143 13.73 16.13 -20.64
CA SER A 143 14.58 15.54 -21.70
C SER A 143 15.89 14.98 -21.14
N GLN A 144 16.37 15.51 -20.00
CA GLN A 144 17.68 15.18 -19.42
C GLN A 144 17.56 14.20 -18.25
N VAL A 145 16.52 14.33 -17.42
CA VAL A 145 16.36 13.53 -16.20
C VAL A 145 14.97 12.92 -16.08
N SER A 146 14.91 11.84 -15.30
CA SER A 146 13.67 11.28 -14.76
C SER A 146 13.67 11.47 -13.25
N VAL A 147 12.53 11.88 -12.69
CA VAL A 147 12.38 12.09 -11.25
C VAL A 147 11.29 11.16 -10.73
N SER A 148 11.56 10.51 -9.61
CA SER A 148 10.64 9.56 -8.98
C SER A 148 10.61 9.73 -7.47
N TYR A 149 9.54 9.26 -6.84
CA TYR A 149 9.39 9.24 -5.39
C TYR A 149 9.05 7.85 -4.87
N ALA A 150 9.51 7.52 -3.66
CA ALA A 150 9.19 6.28 -2.96
C ALA A 150 9.16 6.53 -1.45
N ALA A 151 8.37 5.75 -0.69
CA ALA A 151 8.29 5.94 0.76
C ALA A 151 9.58 5.50 1.44
N VAL A 152 10.00 6.27 2.44
CA VAL A 152 11.15 5.95 3.32
C VAL A 152 10.67 5.83 4.76
N THR A 153 11.46 5.11 5.55
CA THR A 153 11.24 5.03 6.99
C THR A 153 11.77 6.29 7.65
N ASP A 154 10.98 6.89 8.53
CA ASP A 154 11.44 8.02 9.34
C ASP A 154 12.35 7.58 10.51
N GLN A 155 12.80 8.54 11.30
CA GLN A 155 13.70 8.27 12.43
C GLN A 155 13.07 7.43 13.56
N GLN A 156 11.74 7.30 13.57
CA GLN A 156 10.97 6.55 14.57
C GLN A 156 10.63 5.15 14.07
N GLY A 157 11.02 4.79 12.85
CA GLY A 157 10.73 3.49 12.26
C GLY A 157 9.39 3.42 11.53
N SER A 158 8.68 4.54 11.38
CA SER A 158 7.38 4.60 10.72
C SER A 158 7.53 4.86 9.21
N ARG A 159 6.63 4.28 8.41
CA ARG A 159 6.64 4.34 6.95
C ARG A 159 5.24 4.17 6.39
N THR A 160 4.91 4.95 5.35
CA THR A 160 3.61 4.87 4.67
C THR A 160 3.82 4.57 3.19
N THR A 161 3.82 3.28 2.82
CA THR A 161 3.97 2.84 1.41
C THR A 161 2.66 2.81 0.66
N THR A 162 1.55 2.61 1.36
CA THR A 162 0.20 2.45 0.79
C THR A 162 -0.85 3.12 1.66
N SER A 163 -2.01 3.43 1.07
CA SER A 163 -3.19 3.91 1.79
C SER A 163 -4.32 2.87 1.83
N VAL A 164 -4.07 1.68 1.27
CA VAL A 164 -4.97 0.51 1.33
C VAL A 164 -5.28 0.15 2.78
N GLY A 165 -6.56 -0.01 3.11
CA GLY A 165 -7.00 -0.42 4.44
C GLY A 165 -6.95 0.69 5.51
N LYS A 166 -6.56 1.91 5.14
CA LYS A 166 -6.40 3.05 6.05
C LYS A 166 -7.48 4.13 5.87
N THR A 167 -8.25 4.01 4.79
CA THR A 167 -9.37 4.87 4.41
C THR A 167 -10.34 4.11 3.49
N ASN A 168 -11.59 4.56 3.40
CA ASN A 168 -12.61 4.12 2.42
C ASN A 168 -12.81 5.14 1.27
N PHE A 169 -11.82 6.01 1.02
CA PHE A 169 -11.90 7.06 -0.01
C PHE A 169 -12.35 6.54 -1.38
N TRP A 170 -11.75 5.46 -1.88
CA TRP A 170 -12.06 4.94 -3.22
C TRP A 170 -13.45 4.32 -3.35
N ASP A 171 -14.08 3.92 -2.26
CA ASP A 171 -15.47 3.45 -2.28
C ASP A 171 -16.46 4.61 -2.46
N ASN A 172 -16.07 5.81 -2.02
CA ASN A 172 -16.93 7.00 -1.98
C ASN A 172 -16.54 8.09 -2.99
N ILE A 173 -15.36 7.98 -3.63
CA ILE A 173 -14.78 9.01 -4.51
C ILE A 173 -15.71 9.44 -5.64
N TYR A 174 -16.47 8.52 -6.24
CA TYR A 174 -17.39 8.87 -7.30
C TYR A 174 -18.56 9.72 -6.78
N GLY A 175 -19.14 9.35 -5.64
CA GLY A 175 -20.24 10.10 -5.03
C GLY A 175 -19.84 11.49 -4.56
N LEU A 176 -18.60 11.64 -4.06
CA LEU A 176 -18.11 12.90 -3.50
C LEU A 176 -17.46 13.82 -4.54
N PHE A 177 -16.75 13.26 -5.53
CA PHE A 177 -15.90 14.02 -6.44
C PHE A 177 -16.21 13.78 -7.93
N GLY A 178 -17.16 12.89 -8.26
CA GLY A 178 -17.55 12.61 -9.64
C GLY A 178 -16.48 11.93 -10.49
N VAL A 179 -15.43 11.37 -9.88
CA VAL A 179 -14.33 10.70 -10.56
C VAL A 179 -14.13 9.28 -10.03
N THR A 180 -13.58 8.41 -10.86
CA THR A 180 -13.17 7.05 -10.46
C THR A 180 -11.66 6.93 -10.56
N ARG A 181 -11.04 6.40 -9.52
CA ARG A 181 -9.60 6.09 -9.47
C ARG A 181 -9.42 4.67 -8.93
N ALA A 182 -8.36 4.01 -9.40
CA ALA A 182 -7.94 2.76 -8.75
C ALA A 182 -7.44 3.06 -7.34
N VAL A 183 -7.51 2.06 -6.45
CA VAL A 183 -6.93 2.14 -5.11
C VAL A 183 -5.45 2.56 -5.19
N ASP A 184 -5.00 3.35 -4.22
CA ASP A 184 -3.67 4.00 -4.18
C ASP A 184 -3.39 5.02 -5.31
N VAL A 185 -4.37 5.32 -6.17
CA VAL A 185 -4.29 6.42 -7.14
C VAL A 185 -5.12 7.59 -6.62
N GLY A 186 -4.49 8.74 -6.41
CA GLY A 186 -5.19 9.90 -5.89
C GLY A 186 -5.95 10.65 -6.97
N ILE A 187 -6.68 11.68 -6.56
CA ILE A 187 -7.69 12.34 -7.38
C ILE A 187 -7.12 12.91 -8.69
N LEU A 188 -5.87 13.42 -8.63
CA LEU A 188 -5.14 13.97 -9.79
C LEU A 188 -4.22 12.95 -10.49
N GLY A 189 -4.21 11.68 -10.06
CA GLY A 189 -3.54 10.58 -10.75
C GLY A 189 -2.15 10.20 -10.22
N ALA A 190 -1.56 10.97 -9.30
CA ALA A 190 -0.36 10.52 -8.58
C ALA A 190 -0.67 9.28 -7.72
N LYS A 191 0.33 8.44 -7.49
CA LYS A 191 0.15 7.10 -6.94
C LYS A 191 0.92 6.95 -5.63
N MET A 192 0.39 6.17 -4.70
CA MET A 192 1.23 5.63 -3.63
C MET A 192 2.22 4.60 -4.21
N PRO A 193 3.42 4.43 -3.60
CA PRO A 193 4.38 3.40 -3.99
C PRO A 193 3.84 1.96 -3.92
N GLY A 194 2.83 1.71 -3.07
CA GLY A 194 2.22 0.41 -2.85
C GLY A 194 3.09 -0.52 -2.00
N ALA A 195 2.61 -1.73 -1.73
CA ALA A 195 3.27 -2.68 -0.81
C ALA A 195 4.72 -3.05 -1.19
N ALA A 196 5.04 -3.07 -2.49
CA ALA A 196 6.41 -3.30 -2.97
C ALA A 196 7.32 -2.04 -2.88
N ASN A 197 6.76 -0.91 -2.45
CA ASN A 197 7.37 0.41 -2.47
C ASN A 197 8.01 0.76 -3.82
N THR A 198 7.31 0.46 -4.92
CA THR A 198 7.79 0.73 -6.27
C THR A 198 7.92 2.25 -6.47
N PRO A 199 9.08 2.78 -6.88
CA PRO A 199 9.23 4.19 -7.16
C PRO A 199 8.21 4.67 -8.19
N GLN A 200 7.48 5.73 -7.86
CA GLN A 200 6.47 6.32 -8.73
C GLN A 200 7.09 7.50 -9.48
N PRO A 201 6.85 7.62 -10.79
CA PRO A 201 7.36 8.76 -11.55
C PRO A 201 6.66 10.05 -11.12
N MET A 202 7.40 11.15 -11.09
CA MET A 202 6.80 12.48 -11.07
C MET A 202 6.27 12.84 -12.47
N GLY A 203 5.33 13.79 -12.53
CA GLY A 203 4.80 14.31 -13.79
C GLY A 203 5.85 15.11 -14.58
N ALA A 204 5.44 15.59 -15.76
CA ALA A 204 6.31 16.34 -16.65
C ALA A 204 6.86 17.63 -15.99
N TYR A 205 8.04 18.06 -16.47
CA TYR A 205 8.65 19.32 -16.07
C TYR A 205 7.81 20.50 -16.53
N ASP A 206 7.49 21.42 -15.63
CA ASP A 206 6.85 22.69 -15.96
C ASP A 206 7.93 23.74 -16.28
N PRO A 207 8.05 24.22 -17.54
CA PRO A 207 9.08 25.18 -17.91
C PRO A 207 8.84 26.60 -17.36
N GLN A 208 7.60 26.94 -16.96
CA GLN A 208 7.31 28.25 -16.35
C GLN A 208 7.69 28.27 -14.87
N LYS A 209 7.54 27.13 -14.18
CA LYS A 209 7.88 26.99 -12.76
C LYS A 209 9.29 26.49 -12.52
N GLY A 210 9.84 25.75 -13.48
CA GLY A 210 11.17 25.18 -13.41
C GLY A 210 11.27 23.94 -12.51
N TRP A 211 10.22 23.10 -12.44
CA TRP A 211 10.21 21.90 -11.59
C TRP A 211 9.31 20.77 -12.12
N PHE A 212 9.52 19.57 -11.59
CA PHE A 212 8.65 18.41 -11.73
C PHE A 212 7.58 18.42 -10.64
N THR A 213 6.40 17.85 -10.91
CA THR A 213 5.28 17.81 -9.95
C THR A 213 4.65 16.42 -9.86
N ALA A 214 4.40 15.94 -8.64
CA ALA A 214 3.49 14.84 -8.36
C ALA A 214 2.38 15.35 -7.44
N ALA A 215 1.22 15.66 -8.02
CA ALA A 215 0.09 16.23 -7.30
C ALA A 215 -1.01 15.20 -7.04
N GLY A 216 -1.61 15.28 -5.85
CA GLY A 216 -2.69 14.40 -5.43
C GLY A 216 -2.21 13.00 -5.09
N ILE A 217 -1.07 12.88 -4.40
CA ILE A 217 -0.64 11.63 -3.79
C ILE A 217 -1.62 11.31 -2.66
N PRO A 218 -2.34 10.17 -2.66
CA PRO A 218 -3.39 9.90 -1.69
C PRO A 218 -2.79 9.35 -0.39
N ILE A 219 -1.80 10.04 0.18
CA ILE A 219 -1.14 9.66 1.42
C ILE A 219 -2.07 9.87 2.62
N THR A 220 -1.89 9.04 3.64
CA THR A 220 -2.70 9.05 4.86
C THR A 220 -1.80 9.24 6.08
N ALA A 221 -2.37 9.75 7.17
CA ALA A 221 -1.68 9.91 8.46
C ALA A 221 -1.54 8.58 9.22
N ILE A 222 -1.79 7.45 8.56
CA ILE A 222 -1.68 6.12 9.14
C ILE A 222 -0.57 5.37 8.41
N ASP A 223 0.38 4.88 9.17
CA ASP A 223 1.52 4.16 8.63
C ASP A 223 1.17 2.70 8.31
N ASP A 224 2.12 1.96 7.74
CA ASP A 224 1.93 0.57 7.33
C ASP A 224 1.72 -0.39 8.50
N GLN A 225 2.02 0.04 9.74
CA GLN A 225 1.76 -0.70 10.97
C GLN A 225 0.44 -0.28 11.64
N GLY A 226 -0.32 0.64 11.04
CA GLY A 226 -1.56 1.15 11.57
C GLY A 226 -1.40 2.23 12.64
N GLN A 227 -0.18 2.73 12.87
CA GLN A 227 0.10 3.82 13.81
C GLN A 227 -0.11 5.17 13.14
N THR A 228 -0.36 6.20 13.94
CA THR A 228 -0.44 7.57 13.42
C THR A 228 0.96 8.09 13.10
N ASN A 229 1.13 8.64 11.90
CA ASN A 229 2.31 9.36 11.46
C ASN A 229 1.86 10.55 10.61
N ASP A 230 1.88 11.73 11.21
CA ASP A 230 1.46 12.98 10.56
C ASP A 230 2.56 13.58 9.66
N TYR A 231 3.77 13.01 9.72
CA TYR A 231 4.95 13.46 8.98
C TYR A 231 5.57 12.33 8.14
N PRO A 232 4.77 11.59 7.34
CA PRO A 232 5.30 10.51 6.53
C PRO A 232 6.32 11.06 5.53
N MET A 233 7.38 10.29 5.29
CA MET A 233 8.51 10.72 4.47
C MET A 233 8.58 9.96 3.15
N MET A 234 8.97 10.67 2.09
CA MET A 234 9.30 10.08 0.78
C MET A 234 10.66 10.56 0.30
N ARG A 235 11.39 9.65 -0.35
CA ARG A 235 12.60 9.98 -1.09
C ARG A 235 12.29 10.38 -2.51
N ILE A 236 12.85 11.50 -2.94
CA ILE A 236 12.89 11.94 -4.33
C ILE A 236 14.23 11.54 -4.91
N THR A 237 14.21 10.86 -6.04
CA THR A 237 15.43 10.42 -6.75
C THR A 237 15.40 10.94 -8.18
N ALA A 238 16.46 11.67 -8.56
CA ALA A 238 16.70 12.05 -9.94
C ALA A 238 17.69 11.07 -10.58
N LYS A 239 17.33 10.57 -11.77
CA LYS A 239 18.19 9.74 -12.61
C LYS A 239 18.44 10.41 -13.94
N ASP A 240 19.67 10.35 -14.42
CA ASP A 240 20.02 10.68 -15.78
C ASP A 240 19.21 9.80 -16.74
N LYS A 241 18.53 10.42 -17.70
CA LYS A 241 17.56 9.72 -18.55
C LYS A 241 18.23 8.83 -19.60
N THR A 242 19.48 9.12 -19.98
CA THR A 242 20.23 8.34 -20.97
C THR A 242 20.90 7.12 -20.35
N THR A 243 21.53 7.29 -19.19
CA THR A 243 22.35 6.26 -18.53
C THR A 243 21.60 5.52 -17.44
N GLY A 244 20.50 6.06 -16.92
CA GLY A 244 19.78 5.53 -15.77
C GLY A 244 20.50 5.72 -14.42
N THR A 245 21.64 6.42 -14.43
CA THR A 245 22.46 6.66 -13.23
C THR A 245 21.73 7.60 -12.28
N VAL A 246 21.71 7.27 -10.98
CA VAL A 246 21.22 8.18 -9.95
C VAL A 246 22.16 9.38 -9.85
N LEU A 247 21.62 10.58 -10.07
CA LEU A 247 22.38 11.83 -10.00
C LEU A 247 22.45 12.35 -8.57
N ASP A 248 21.29 12.40 -7.90
CA ASP A 248 21.14 12.81 -6.52
C ASP A 248 19.75 12.37 -5.99
N SER A 249 19.59 12.37 -4.66
CA SER A 249 18.32 12.12 -4.00
C SER A 249 18.20 12.88 -2.69
N THR A 250 16.97 13.21 -2.32
CA THR A 250 16.66 13.90 -1.05
C THR A 250 15.37 13.35 -0.45
N ASP A 251 15.23 13.41 0.87
CA ASP A 251 14.04 12.98 1.59
C ASP A 251 13.21 14.21 1.99
N ILE A 252 11.89 14.09 1.85
CA ILE A 252 10.93 15.17 2.08
C ILE A 252 9.77 14.61 2.92
N VAL A 253 9.22 15.45 3.78
CA VAL A 253 7.99 15.16 4.54
C VAL A 253 6.77 15.52 3.70
N LEU A 254 5.75 14.66 3.69
CA LEU A 254 4.42 14.90 3.12
C LEU A 254 3.43 15.08 4.28
N PRO A 255 3.34 16.27 4.87
CA PRO A 255 2.62 16.44 6.13
C PRO A 255 1.12 16.26 5.91
N VAL A 256 0.50 15.42 6.71
CA VAL A 256 -0.91 15.04 6.57
C VAL A 256 -1.49 14.76 7.94
N SER A 257 -2.69 15.24 8.23
CA SER A 257 -3.37 15.02 9.51
C SER A 257 -4.77 14.46 9.27
N ALA A 258 -5.12 13.45 10.07
CA ALA A 258 -6.47 12.93 10.15
C ALA A 258 -7.29 13.59 11.28
N GLU A 259 -6.76 14.54 12.05
CA GLU A 259 -7.42 15.08 13.26
C GLU A 259 -8.84 15.62 13.01
N MET A 260 -9.13 16.09 11.80
CA MET A 260 -10.49 16.43 11.38
C MET A 260 -11.25 15.19 10.92
N HIS A 261 -11.62 14.34 11.89
CA HIS A 261 -12.48 13.17 11.72
C HIS A 261 -13.96 13.56 11.87
N CYS A 262 -14.63 13.89 10.75
CA CYS A 262 -16.01 14.36 10.80
C CYS A 262 -16.99 13.34 11.44
N SER A 263 -16.74 12.05 11.27
CA SER A 263 -17.58 10.97 11.80
C SER A 263 -17.59 10.85 13.32
N ASP A 264 -16.62 11.46 14.01
CA ASP A 264 -16.60 11.51 15.48
C ASP A 264 -17.76 12.36 16.01
N CYS A 265 -18.20 13.35 15.23
CA CYS A 265 -19.29 14.26 15.58
C CYS A 265 -20.52 14.10 14.68
N HIS A 266 -20.40 13.60 13.45
CA HIS A 266 -21.49 13.51 12.47
C HIS A 266 -21.80 12.06 12.09
N ALA A 267 -23.01 11.59 12.43
CA ALA A 267 -23.50 10.28 12.04
C ALA A 267 -24.38 10.34 10.79
N SER A 268 -24.17 9.44 9.83
CA SER A 268 -25.04 9.30 8.66
C SER A 268 -26.48 8.99 9.08
N GLY A 269 -27.40 9.92 8.79
CA GLY A 269 -28.84 9.74 9.01
C GLY A 269 -29.34 9.93 10.45
N GLY A 270 -28.56 10.57 11.34
CA GLY A 270 -28.94 10.81 12.74
C GLY A 270 -28.64 12.23 13.24
N VAL A 271 -29.04 12.54 14.47
CA VAL A 271 -28.62 13.74 15.23
C VAL A 271 -27.39 13.33 16.05
N ALA A 272 -26.26 14.02 15.86
CA ALA A 272 -24.92 13.82 16.48
C ALA A 272 -24.92 13.43 17.98
N ALA A 273 -23.97 12.72 18.60
CA ALA A 273 -22.68 12.09 18.22
C ALA A 273 -22.53 10.74 18.99
N ASN A 274 -21.49 9.96 18.69
CA ASN A 274 -21.18 8.68 19.35
C ASN A 274 -20.82 8.93 20.83
N SER A 275 -21.19 8.03 21.75
CA SER A 275 -20.67 8.08 23.12
C SER A 275 -19.18 7.72 23.10
N GLN A 276 -18.33 8.74 23.21
CA GLN A 276 -16.89 8.65 23.49
C GLN A 276 -16.62 7.78 24.72
#